data_AF-A0A4Y7ITG7-F1
#
_entry.id   AF-A0A4Y7ITG7-F1
#
_cell.length_a   1.000
_cell.length_b   1.000
_cell.length_c   1.000
_cell.angle_alpha   90.00
_cell.angle_beta   90.00
_cell.angle_gamma   90.00
#
_symmetry.space_group_name_H-M   'P 1'
#
loop_
_entity.id
_entity.type
_entity.pdbx_description
1 polymer ?
#
loop_
_entity_poly.entity_id
_entity_poly.type
_entity_poly.pdbx_seq_one_letter_code
_entity_poly.pdbx_strand_id
1 'polypeptide(L)'
;MVSLSTWCRYIARKFEYSLSLSWKSYQVGQISDREVGDTVWKHLFQGKMTYLHWTKGKEMAPTIAEQGGTLLVRHLAVSDPTRVFVGDVVVLKDPEKTDSHLVRRLAAVEGYEMVSTVEKEEPFILEKDECWVLSDNEALKGKEAKDSRTFGPVPMTDIVGRVIYCLRSAVDHGPVQNSHYSMQKDSPVIAVELDVDAMAKNHKA
;
A
#
# COMPACT_ATOMS: atom_id res chain seq x y z
N MET A 1 -15.93 -21.20 3.56
CA MET A 1 -16.67 -20.37 4.54
C MET A 1 -15.67 -19.86 5.58
N VAL A 2 -15.62 -18.54 5.81
CA VAL A 2 -14.63 -17.92 6.70
C VAL A 2 -14.99 -18.21 8.17
N SER A 3 -14.00 -18.54 9.01
CA SER A 3 -14.26 -18.84 10.42
C SER A 3 -14.73 -17.61 11.21
N LEU A 4 -15.48 -17.83 12.30
CA LEU A 4 -15.95 -16.76 13.19
C LEU A 4 -14.78 -15.93 13.75
N SER A 5 -13.69 -16.59 14.14
CA SER A 5 -12.46 -15.93 14.60
C SER A 5 -11.88 -14.98 13.55
N THR A 6 -11.88 -15.38 12.28
CA THR A 6 -11.43 -14.52 11.18
C THR A 6 -12.37 -13.35 10.95
N TRP A 7 -13.69 -13.55 11.07
CA TRP A 7 -14.67 -12.46 11.05
C TRP A 7 -14.46 -11.45 12.18
N CYS A 8 -14.24 -11.90 13.42
CA CYS A 8 -13.93 -11.02 14.54
C CYS A 8 -12.65 -10.20 14.29
N ARG A 9 -11.59 -10.85 13.79
CA ARG A 9 -10.35 -10.16 13.42
C ARG A 9 -10.57 -9.14 12.31
N TYR A 10 -11.35 -9.48 11.28
CA TYR A 10 -11.70 -8.56 10.19
C TYR A 10 -12.46 -7.34 10.72
N ILE A 11 -13.51 -7.54 11.53
CA ILE A 11 -14.31 -6.45 12.10
C ILE A 11 -13.45 -5.53 12.96
N ALA A 12 -12.55 -6.08 13.78
CA ALA A 12 -11.61 -5.28 14.58
C ALA A 12 -10.72 -4.39 13.68
N ARG A 13 -10.18 -4.94 12.58
CA ARG A 13 -9.37 -4.16 11.62
C ARG A 13 -10.19 -3.12 10.88
N LYS A 14 -11.45 -3.42 10.55
CA LYS A 14 -12.36 -2.47 9.91
C LYS A 14 -12.72 -1.32 10.85
N PHE A 15 -12.87 -1.61 12.14
CA PHE A 15 -13.11 -0.60 13.17
C PHE A 15 -11.90 0.33 13.34
N GLU A 16 -10.69 -0.21 13.52
CA GLU A 16 -9.44 0.57 13.59
C GLU A 16 -9.26 1.49 12.36
N TYR A 17 -9.58 0.97 11.17
CA TYR A 17 -9.56 1.73 9.93
C TYR A 17 -10.59 2.87 9.92
N SER A 18 -11.82 2.59 10.35
CA SER A 18 -12.92 3.57 10.37
C SER A 18 -12.65 4.69 11.37
N LEU A 19 -12.07 4.37 12.54
CA LEU A 19 -11.57 5.35 13.49
C LEU A 19 -10.49 6.24 12.88
N SER A 20 -9.51 5.64 12.21
CA SER A 20 -8.40 6.39 11.59
C SER A 20 -8.89 7.35 10.50
N LEU A 21 -9.85 6.93 9.69
CA LEU A 21 -10.43 7.75 8.63
C LEU A 21 -11.27 8.91 9.17
N SER A 22 -12.07 8.63 10.21
CA SER A 22 -12.90 9.64 10.86
C SER A 22 -12.05 10.66 11.62
N TRP A 23 -10.98 10.20 12.29
CA TRP A 23 -10.03 11.08 12.97
C TRP A 23 -9.31 12.02 12.00
N LYS A 24 -8.88 11.51 10.83
CA LYS A 24 -8.28 12.33 9.77
C LYS A 24 -9.26 13.39 9.27
N SER A 25 -10.52 13.01 9.04
CA SER A 25 -11.56 13.92 8.57
C SER A 25 -11.90 14.99 9.60
N TYR A 26 -11.90 14.63 10.89
CA TYR A 26 -12.04 15.56 12.01
C TYR A 26 -10.88 16.57 12.08
N GLN A 27 -9.63 16.12 11.95
CA GLN A 27 -8.46 17.00 11.96
C GLN A 27 -8.45 18.00 10.78
N VAL A 28 -8.98 17.62 9.63
CA VAL A 28 -9.13 18.50 8.45
C VAL A 28 -10.35 19.43 8.58
N GLY A 29 -11.14 19.31 9.66
CA GLY A 29 -12.31 20.15 9.92
C GLY A 29 -13.53 19.79 9.07
N GLN A 30 -13.54 18.61 8.45
CA GLN A 30 -14.68 18.15 7.63
C GLN A 30 -15.85 17.61 8.47
N ILE A 31 -15.59 17.30 9.75
CA ILE A 31 -16.55 16.66 10.66
C ILE A 31 -16.45 17.33 12.03
N SER A 32 -17.57 17.57 12.70
CA SER A 32 -17.62 18.09 14.07
C SER A 32 -17.58 16.98 15.13
N ASP A 33 -17.25 17.31 16.39
CA ASP A 33 -17.20 16.35 17.51
C ASP A 33 -18.45 15.47 17.64
N ARG A 34 -19.63 16.01 17.31
CA ARG A 34 -20.91 15.30 17.42
C ARG A 34 -21.13 14.27 16.31
N GLU A 35 -20.45 14.43 15.18
CA GLU A 35 -20.62 13.62 13.96
C GLU A 35 -19.54 12.53 13.81
N VAL A 36 -18.48 12.58 14.62
CA VAL A 36 -17.38 11.61 14.58
C VAL A 36 -17.92 10.19 14.79
N GLY A 37 -18.77 9.98 15.81
CA GLY A 37 -19.33 8.67 16.13
C GLY A 37 -20.14 8.09 14.96
N ASP A 38 -21.07 8.87 14.42
CA ASP A 38 -21.89 8.47 13.28
C ASP A 38 -21.05 8.15 12.04
N THR A 39 -19.98 8.92 11.81
CA THR A 39 -19.07 8.69 10.68
C THR A 39 -18.25 7.41 10.84
N VAL A 40 -17.78 7.12 12.06
CA VAL A 40 -17.10 5.85 12.37
C VAL A 40 -18.02 4.67 12.09
N TRP A 41 -19.27 4.72 12.57
CA TRP A 41 -20.28 3.69 12.28
C TRP A 41 -20.53 3.58 10.79
N LYS A 42 -20.70 4.71 10.09
CA LYS A 42 -20.89 4.71 8.64
C LYS A 42 -19.76 4.00 7.91
N HIS A 43 -18.49 4.30 8.19
CA HIS A 43 -17.35 3.63 7.56
C HIS A 43 -17.17 2.17 7.98
N LEU A 44 -17.58 1.79 9.20
CA LEU A 44 -17.55 0.41 9.65
C LEU A 44 -18.53 -0.47 8.86
N PHE A 45 -19.72 0.06 8.58
CA PHE A 45 -20.78 -0.71 7.89
C PHE A 45 -20.81 -0.48 6.38
N GLN A 46 -20.28 0.64 5.87
CA GLN A 46 -20.29 0.97 4.44
C GLN A 46 -18.91 0.80 3.80
N GLY A 47 -18.89 0.08 2.68
CA GLY A 47 -17.71 -0.06 1.82
C GLY A 47 -16.75 -1.18 2.24
N LYS A 48 -15.82 -1.46 1.32
CA LYS A 48 -14.69 -2.36 1.50
C LYS A 48 -13.47 -1.58 2.00
N MET A 49 -12.59 -2.28 2.69
CA MET A 49 -11.25 -1.84 3.04
C MET A 49 -10.29 -1.88 1.84
N THR A 50 -10.72 -2.49 0.74
CA THR A 50 -9.91 -2.75 -0.44
C THR A 50 -10.49 -2.13 -1.69
N TYR A 51 -9.61 -1.85 -2.66
CA TYR A 51 -9.97 -1.42 -4.00
C TYR A 51 -9.07 -2.12 -5.03
N LEU A 52 -9.51 -2.12 -6.29
CA LEU A 52 -8.73 -2.69 -7.39
C LEU A 52 -7.85 -1.62 -8.01
N HIS A 53 -6.60 -1.97 -8.27
CA HIS A 53 -5.65 -1.10 -8.98
C HIS A 53 -5.01 -1.88 -10.12
N TRP A 54 -5.09 -1.34 -11.33
CA TRP A 54 -4.39 -1.92 -12.48
C TRP A 54 -3.00 -1.31 -12.56
N THR A 55 -1.97 -2.16 -12.61
CA THR A 55 -0.61 -1.71 -12.87
C THR A 55 -0.04 -2.39 -14.10
N LYS A 56 0.80 -1.66 -14.84
CA LYS A 56 1.57 -2.14 -15.98
C LYS A 56 2.96 -1.56 -15.86
N GLY A 57 3.97 -2.37 -16.14
CA GLY A 57 5.36 -1.95 -16.03
C GLY A 57 6.26 -3.12 -15.65
N LYS A 58 7.57 -2.90 -15.80
CA LYS A 58 8.59 -3.90 -15.48
C LYS A 58 9.15 -3.70 -14.07
N GLU A 59 8.87 -2.58 -13.42
CA GLU A 59 9.55 -2.14 -12.19
C GLU A 59 9.28 -3.06 -11.01
N MET A 60 8.11 -3.70 -10.98
CA MET A 60 7.77 -4.63 -9.89
C MET A 60 8.08 -6.09 -10.22
N ALA A 61 8.73 -6.40 -11.34
CA ALA A 61 9.15 -7.78 -11.64
C ALA A 61 10.27 -8.22 -10.67
N PRO A 62 10.26 -9.47 -10.16
CA PRO A 62 9.33 -10.56 -10.49
C PRO A 62 8.04 -10.60 -9.66
N THR A 63 7.89 -9.77 -8.63
CA THR A 63 6.72 -9.73 -7.73
C THR A 63 5.41 -9.49 -8.49
N ILE A 64 5.44 -8.59 -9.47
CA ILE A 64 4.38 -8.36 -10.44
C ILE A 64 5.02 -8.56 -11.81
N ALA A 65 4.41 -9.40 -12.64
CA ALA A 65 4.98 -9.70 -13.96
C ALA A 65 5.06 -8.45 -14.85
N GLU A 66 5.98 -8.45 -15.81
CA GLU A 66 6.21 -7.32 -16.72
C GLU A 66 4.96 -6.93 -17.54
N GLN A 67 4.08 -7.90 -17.80
CA GLN A 67 2.81 -7.71 -18.48
C GLN A 67 1.81 -6.91 -17.64
N GLY A 68 2.06 -6.75 -16.34
CA GLY A 68 1.18 -6.11 -15.37
C GLY A 68 0.27 -7.08 -14.65
N GLY A 69 -0.75 -6.53 -14.00
CA GLY A 69 -1.77 -7.31 -13.30
C GLY A 69 -2.78 -6.44 -12.56
N THR A 70 -3.89 -7.08 -12.17
CA THR A 70 -4.89 -6.46 -11.30
C THR A 70 -4.47 -6.70 -9.85
N LEU A 71 -4.30 -5.61 -9.11
CA LEU A 71 -3.92 -5.64 -7.72
C LEU A 71 -5.14 -5.43 -6.83
N LEU A 72 -5.23 -6.21 -5.75
CA LEU A 72 -6.08 -5.87 -4.62
C LEU A 72 -5.25 -5.02 -3.65
N VAL A 73 -5.68 -3.78 -3.45
CA VAL A 73 -4.96 -2.83 -2.61
C VAL A 73 -5.77 -2.57 -1.35
N ARG A 74 -5.13 -2.75 -0.20
CA ARG A 74 -5.65 -2.33 1.10
C ARG A 74 -5.49 -0.82 1.23
N HIS A 75 -6.59 -0.09 1.31
CA HIS A 75 -6.55 1.35 1.55
C HIS A 75 -6.02 1.67 2.96
N LEU A 76 -5.07 2.59 3.06
CA LEU A 76 -4.50 3.04 4.33
C LEU A 76 -4.99 4.47 4.61
N ALA A 77 -5.79 4.64 5.66
CA ALA A 77 -6.31 5.96 6.03
C ALA A 77 -5.18 6.91 6.47
N VAL A 78 -4.21 6.35 7.19
CA VAL A 78 -3.00 7.00 7.68
C VAL A 78 -1.83 6.05 7.40
N SER A 79 -0.77 6.61 6.83
CA SER A 79 0.46 5.91 6.49
C SER A 79 1.55 6.41 7.41
N ASP A 80 1.89 5.59 8.41
CA ASP A 80 2.91 5.85 9.41
C ASP A 80 3.73 4.57 9.67
N PRO A 81 4.88 4.66 10.37
CA PRO A 81 5.76 3.52 10.63
C PRO A 81 5.13 2.40 11.48
N THR A 82 3.93 2.59 12.06
CA THR A 82 3.21 1.55 12.83
C THR A 82 2.26 0.72 11.95
N ARG A 83 1.95 1.23 10.75
CA ARG A 83 0.98 0.66 9.82
C ARG A 83 1.61 0.14 8.53
N VAL A 84 2.70 0.74 8.08
CA VAL A 84 3.48 0.35 6.89
C VAL A 84 4.89 -0.01 7.32
N PHE A 85 5.41 -1.14 6.83
CA PHE A 85 6.70 -1.66 7.28
C PHE A 85 7.63 -1.93 6.09
N VAL A 86 8.94 -1.83 6.32
CA VAL A 86 9.96 -2.19 5.33
C VAL A 86 9.68 -3.58 4.76
N GLY A 87 9.75 -3.69 3.43
CA GLY A 87 9.38 -4.87 2.66
C GLY A 87 7.93 -4.88 2.18
N ASP A 88 7.09 -3.93 2.57
CA ASP A 88 5.73 -3.80 2.02
C ASP A 88 5.76 -3.25 0.58
N VAL A 89 4.94 -3.82 -0.30
CA VAL A 89 4.63 -3.26 -1.63
C VAL A 89 3.50 -2.27 -1.47
N VAL A 90 3.78 -1.01 -1.76
CA VAL A 90 2.87 0.11 -1.53
C VAL A 90 2.46 0.77 -2.84
N VAL A 91 1.23 1.27 -2.85
CA VAL A 91 0.77 2.23 -3.84
C VAL A 91 0.99 3.62 -3.25
N LEU A 92 1.71 4.47 -3.95
CA LEU A 92 1.98 5.85 -3.56
C LEU A 92 1.65 6.82 -4.69
N LYS A 93 1.42 8.09 -4.35
CA LYS A 93 1.32 9.15 -5.37
C LYS A 93 2.64 9.30 -6.09
N ASP A 94 2.60 9.57 -7.39
CA ASP A 94 3.80 9.83 -8.18
C ASP A 94 4.34 11.24 -7.87
N PRO A 95 5.55 11.38 -7.31
CA PRO A 95 6.13 12.68 -6.97
C PRO A 95 6.31 13.60 -8.18
N GLU A 96 6.45 13.04 -9.38
CA GLU A 96 6.63 13.80 -10.62
C GLU A 96 5.31 14.08 -11.34
N LYS A 97 4.22 13.37 -10.99
CA LYS A 97 2.93 13.43 -11.68
C LYS A 97 1.76 13.36 -10.69
N THR A 98 1.20 14.53 -10.39
CA THR A 98 0.18 14.73 -9.34
C THR A 98 -1.04 13.82 -9.43
N ASP A 99 -1.49 13.47 -10.64
CA ASP A 99 -2.70 12.67 -10.87
C ASP A 99 -2.44 11.17 -11.09
N SER A 100 -1.23 10.69 -10.79
CA SER A 100 -0.87 9.29 -11.00
C SER A 100 -0.29 8.63 -9.76
N HIS A 101 -0.29 7.30 -9.79
CA HIS A 101 0.20 6.47 -8.69
C HIS A 101 1.28 5.53 -9.19
N LEU A 102 2.23 5.23 -8.32
CA LEU A 102 3.28 4.25 -8.52
C LEU A 102 3.08 3.08 -7.57
N VAL A 103 3.57 1.90 -7.98
CA VAL A 103 3.67 0.72 -7.11
C VAL A 103 5.14 0.45 -6.88
N ARG A 104 5.61 0.51 -5.63
CA ARG A 104 7.01 0.31 -5.26
C ARG A 104 7.12 -0.46 -3.95
N ARG A 105 8.28 -1.05 -3.68
CA ARG A 105 8.58 -1.69 -2.39
C ARG A 105 9.19 -0.68 -1.44
N LEU A 106 8.64 -0.61 -0.24
CA LEU A 106 9.19 0.19 0.85
C LEU A 106 10.50 -0.43 1.32
N ALA A 107 11.60 0.31 1.19
CA ALA A 107 12.95 -0.14 1.49
C ALA A 107 13.49 0.44 2.80
N ALA A 108 13.10 1.67 3.14
CA ALA A 108 13.48 2.31 4.40
C ALA A 108 12.42 3.34 4.82
N VAL A 109 12.42 3.68 6.10
CA VAL A 109 11.55 4.68 6.74
C VAL A 109 12.40 5.64 7.56
N GLU A 110 11.79 6.66 8.15
CA GLU A 110 12.45 7.63 9.04
C GLU A 110 13.53 7.03 9.96
N GLY A 111 14.65 7.75 10.08
CA GLY A 111 15.79 7.37 10.93
C GLY A 111 16.75 6.34 10.33
N TYR A 112 16.45 5.75 9.17
CA TYR A 112 17.43 4.93 8.44
C TYR A 112 18.52 5.81 7.80
N GLU A 113 19.77 5.37 7.92
CA GLU A 113 20.89 5.94 7.18
C GLU A 113 20.97 5.30 5.79
N MET A 114 20.92 6.14 4.76
CA MET A 114 21.00 5.76 3.37
C MET A 114 22.45 5.87 2.91
N VAL A 115 23.02 4.76 2.48
CA VAL A 115 24.40 4.67 2.03
C VAL A 115 24.43 4.23 0.57
N SER A 116 25.12 4.99 -0.27
CA SER A 116 25.33 4.65 -1.68
C SER A 116 26.55 3.76 -1.86
N THR A 117 26.55 2.93 -2.89
CA THR A 117 27.75 2.20 -3.33
C THR A 117 28.70 3.09 -4.13
N VAL A 118 28.27 4.29 -4.54
CA VAL A 118 29.08 5.25 -5.25
C VAL A 118 29.81 6.13 -4.22
N GLU A 119 31.15 6.03 -4.15
CA GLU A 119 31.98 6.73 -3.14
C GLU A 119 31.79 8.26 -3.08
N LYS A 120 31.26 8.87 -4.15
CA LYS A 120 31.03 10.31 -4.24
C LYS A 120 29.68 10.77 -3.67
N GLU A 121 28.77 9.84 -3.41
CA GLU A 121 27.46 10.16 -2.87
C GLU A 121 27.52 10.13 -1.34
N GLU A 122 27.22 11.26 -0.72
CA GLU A 122 27.25 11.40 0.73
C GLU A 122 26.10 10.61 1.38
N PRO A 123 26.35 9.85 2.45
CA PRO A 123 25.30 9.26 3.24
C PRO A 123 24.39 10.33 3.85
N PHE A 124 23.11 10.01 3.98
CA PHE A 124 22.14 10.87 4.64
C PHE A 124 21.13 10.06 5.45
N ILE A 125 20.49 10.67 6.43
CA ILE A 125 19.47 10.02 7.25
C ILE A 125 18.10 10.46 6.75
N LEU A 126 17.16 9.52 6.60
CA LEU A 126 15.77 9.84 6.29
C LEU A 126 15.15 10.66 7.42
N GLU A 127 14.62 11.83 7.06
CA GLU A 127 13.98 12.71 8.02
C GLU A 127 12.64 12.12 8.51
N LYS A 128 12.05 12.82 9.47
CA LYS A 128 10.74 12.45 10.01
C LYS A 128 9.70 12.42 8.90
N ASP A 129 8.84 11.40 8.93
CA ASP A 129 7.78 11.20 7.94
C ASP A 129 8.28 10.98 6.49
N GLU A 130 9.57 10.73 6.29
CA GLU A 130 10.12 10.32 5.00
C GLU A 130 10.24 8.80 4.86
N CYS A 131 10.17 8.32 3.63
CA CYS A 131 10.51 6.95 3.30
C CYS A 131 11.23 6.82 1.97
N TRP A 132 11.86 5.66 1.81
CA TRP A 132 12.60 5.30 0.60
C TRP A 132 11.92 4.10 -0.06
N VAL A 133 11.58 4.23 -1.33
CA VAL A 133 10.91 3.18 -2.10
C VAL A 133 11.76 2.74 -3.28
N LEU A 134 11.73 1.44 -3.60
CA LEU A 134 12.52 0.83 -4.67
C LEU A 134 11.64 0.03 -5.62
N SER A 135 12.12 -0.07 -6.86
CA SER A 135 11.70 -1.06 -7.85
C SER A 135 12.22 -2.45 -7.44
N ASP A 136 11.39 -3.49 -7.54
CA ASP A 136 11.84 -4.88 -7.31
C ASP A 136 12.70 -5.40 -8.47
N ASN A 137 12.56 -4.79 -9.65
CA ASN A 137 13.32 -5.22 -10.82
C ASN A 137 14.75 -4.67 -10.79
N GLU A 138 15.68 -5.53 -10.36
CA GLU A 138 17.10 -5.24 -10.28
C GLU A 138 17.75 -4.96 -11.65
N ALA A 139 17.14 -5.40 -12.75
CA ALA A 139 17.65 -5.13 -14.10
C ALA A 139 17.45 -3.68 -14.51
N LEU A 140 16.47 -2.98 -13.93
CA LEU A 140 16.23 -1.57 -14.20
C LEU A 140 17.18 -0.70 -13.36
N LYS A 141 17.91 0.19 -14.05
CA LYS A 141 18.87 1.10 -13.42
C LYS A 141 18.51 2.55 -13.68
N GLY A 142 18.79 3.41 -12.70
CA GLY A 142 18.59 4.85 -12.79
C GLY A 142 17.15 5.23 -13.14
N LYS A 143 17.00 6.09 -14.16
CA LYS A 143 15.71 6.69 -14.55
C LYS A 143 14.65 5.69 -15.00
N GLU A 144 15.03 4.48 -15.41
CA GLU A 144 14.08 3.46 -15.88
C GLU A 144 13.30 2.82 -14.72
N ALA A 145 13.90 2.70 -13.53
CA ALA A 145 13.25 2.13 -12.36
C ALA A 145 12.21 3.10 -11.77
N LYS A 146 12.42 4.41 -11.96
CA LYS A 146 11.60 5.49 -11.41
C LYS A 146 11.22 5.22 -9.96
N ASP A 147 12.22 5.25 -9.08
CA ASP A 147 12.10 5.02 -7.65
C ASP A 147 12.89 6.08 -6.87
N SER A 148 13.02 5.94 -5.54
CA SER A 148 13.66 6.96 -4.71
C SER A 148 15.11 7.25 -5.10
N ARG A 149 15.80 6.35 -5.81
CA ARG A 149 17.13 6.63 -6.35
C ARG A 149 17.12 7.73 -7.43
N THR A 150 15.96 8.03 -8.00
CA THR A 150 15.78 9.06 -9.03
C THR A 150 15.13 10.32 -8.48
N PHE A 151 14.07 10.20 -7.67
CA PHE A 151 13.30 11.35 -7.17
C PHE A 151 13.58 11.70 -5.69
N GLY A 152 14.42 10.93 -5.01
CA GLY A 152 14.75 11.13 -3.60
C GLY A 152 13.76 10.48 -2.62
N PRO A 153 13.85 10.84 -1.32
CA PRO A 153 12.88 10.44 -0.31
C PRO A 153 11.47 10.92 -0.67
N VAL A 154 10.46 10.17 -0.22
CA VAL A 154 9.04 10.54 -0.42
C VAL A 154 8.33 10.65 0.92
N PRO A 155 7.35 11.56 1.04
CA PRO A 155 6.53 11.63 2.25
C PRO A 155 5.76 10.32 2.46
N MET A 156 5.81 9.77 3.67
CA MET A 156 4.99 8.62 4.08
C MET A 156 3.50 8.85 3.82
N THR A 157 3.04 10.11 3.93
CA THR A 157 1.65 10.51 3.65
C THR A 157 1.21 10.32 2.19
N ASP A 158 2.15 10.15 1.26
CA ASP A 158 1.84 9.86 -0.14
C ASP A 158 1.60 8.38 -0.41
N ILE A 159 1.89 7.49 0.54
CA ILE A 159 1.43 6.10 0.49
C ILE A 159 -0.09 6.07 0.70
N VAL A 160 -0.82 5.61 -0.31
CA VAL A 160 -2.29 5.54 -0.30
C VAL A 160 -2.82 4.15 0.06
N GLY A 161 -1.99 3.11 -0.10
CA GLY A 161 -2.41 1.75 0.17
C GLY A 161 -1.27 0.74 0.08
N ARG A 162 -1.56 -0.48 0.56
CA ARG A 162 -0.65 -1.63 0.47
C ARG A 162 -1.22 -2.68 -0.47
N VAL A 163 -0.40 -3.19 -1.36
CA VAL A 163 -0.78 -4.27 -2.27
C VAL A 163 -0.78 -5.59 -1.51
N ILE A 164 -1.94 -6.26 -1.42
CA ILE A 164 -2.09 -7.49 -0.62
C ILE A 164 -2.33 -8.74 -1.48
N TYR A 165 -2.74 -8.58 -2.73
CA TYR A 165 -3.00 -9.68 -3.66
C TYR A 165 -2.75 -9.22 -5.11
N CYS A 166 -2.25 -10.11 -5.96
CA CYS A 166 -1.99 -9.86 -7.37
C CYS A 166 -2.66 -10.93 -8.23
N LEU A 167 -3.40 -10.50 -9.26
CA LEU A 167 -4.00 -11.34 -10.30
C LEU A 167 -3.33 -11.04 -11.65
N ARG A 168 -2.56 -11.99 -12.16
CA ARG A 168 -1.94 -11.93 -13.49
C ARG A 168 -2.79 -12.64 -14.53
N SER A 169 -3.30 -13.82 -14.19
CA SER A 169 -4.29 -14.56 -14.99
C SER A 169 -5.20 -15.37 -14.07
N ALA A 170 -6.22 -16.02 -14.63
CA ALA A 170 -7.13 -16.90 -13.88
C ALA A 170 -6.42 -18.10 -13.19
N VAL A 171 -5.22 -18.48 -13.64
CA VAL A 171 -4.43 -19.58 -13.06
C VAL A 171 -3.16 -19.10 -12.37
N ASP A 172 -2.84 -17.81 -12.49
CA ASP A 172 -1.61 -17.23 -11.99
C ASP A 172 -1.91 -15.98 -11.16
N HIS A 173 -2.18 -16.22 -9.87
CA HIS A 173 -2.52 -15.19 -8.91
C HIS A 173 -2.25 -15.63 -7.48
N GLY A 174 -2.08 -14.67 -6.58
CA GLY A 174 -1.78 -14.98 -5.18
C GLY A 174 -1.54 -13.76 -4.30
N PRO A 175 -1.36 -13.99 -2.99
CA PRO A 175 -0.96 -12.95 -2.06
C PRO A 175 0.39 -12.35 -2.45
N VAL A 176 0.54 -11.04 -2.28
CA VAL A 176 1.83 -10.38 -2.48
C VAL A 176 2.67 -10.53 -1.22
N GLN A 177 3.94 -10.92 -1.39
CA GLN A 177 4.89 -11.06 -0.30
C GLN A 177 5.26 -9.67 0.25
N ASN A 178 4.76 -9.38 1.44
CA ASN A 178 5.00 -8.16 2.20
C ASN A 178 5.77 -8.48 3.48
N SER A 179 5.97 -7.49 4.36
CA SER A 179 6.51 -7.76 5.69
C SER A 179 5.62 -8.74 6.48
N HIS A 180 6.24 -9.50 7.40
CA HIS A 180 5.53 -10.48 8.21
C HIS A 180 4.34 -9.88 8.98
N TYR A 181 4.54 -8.69 9.57
CA TYR A 181 3.51 -7.96 10.31
C TYR A 181 2.34 -7.57 9.43
N SER A 182 2.60 -7.07 8.22
CA SER A 182 1.57 -6.69 7.25
C SER A 182 0.75 -7.88 6.79
N MET A 183 1.42 -8.98 6.43
CA MET A 183 0.74 -10.21 6.03
C MET A 183 -0.17 -10.75 7.13
N GLN A 184 0.26 -10.71 8.39
CA GLN A 184 -0.56 -11.12 9.53
C GLN A 184 -1.77 -10.19 9.72
N LYS A 185 -1.57 -8.87 9.60
CA LYS A 185 -2.64 -7.87 9.75
C LYS A 185 -3.67 -7.95 8.62
N ASP A 186 -3.25 -8.23 7.39
CA ASP A 186 -4.10 -8.22 6.20
C ASP A 186 -4.74 -9.57 5.88
N SER A 187 -4.24 -10.67 6.44
CA SER A 187 -4.83 -12.01 6.30
C SER A 187 -6.36 -12.06 6.48
N PRO A 188 -6.97 -11.48 7.55
CA PRO A 188 -8.43 -11.47 7.67
C PRO A 188 -9.12 -10.59 6.62
N VAL A 189 -8.47 -9.55 6.11
CA VAL A 189 -9.02 -8.70 5.04
C VAL A 189 -9.04 -9.47 3.73
N ILE A 190 -7.96 -10.16 3.37
CA ILE A 190 -7.92 -11.04 2.20
C ILE A 190 -9.00 -12.12 2.32
N ALA A 191 -9.10 -12.78 3.47
CA ALA A 191 -10.05 -13.88 3.67
C ALA A 191 -11.53 -13.46 3.49
N VAL A 192 -11.86 -12.19 3.77
CA VAL A 192 -13.25 -11.69 3.74
C VAL A 192 -13.55 -10.89 2.46
N GLU A 193 -12.61 -10.09 1.96
CA GLU A 193 -12.89 -9.14 0.88
C GLU A 193 -12.35 -9.56 -0.50
N LEU A 194 -11.44 -10.53 -0.56
CA LEU A 194 -10.91 -11.03 -1.83
C LEU A 194 -12.03 -11.69 -2.64
N ASP A 195 -12.23 -11.17 -3.84
CA ASP A 195 -13.15 -11.70 -4.84
C ASP A 195 -12.40 -11.81 -6.16
N VAL A 196 -11.87 -13.00 -6.43
CA VAL A 196 -11.03 -13.28 -7.61
C VAL A 196 -11.84 -13.10 -8.90
N ASP A 197 -13.13 -13.45 -8.90
CA ASP A 197 -14.00 -13.29 -10.06
C ASP A 197 -14.22 -11.80 -10.38
N ALA A 198 -14.44 -10.98 -9.35
CA ALA A 198 -14.52 -9.53 -9.52
C ALA A 198 -13.19 -8.94 -10.01
N MET A 199 -12.05 -9.43 -9.52
CA MET A 199 -10.73 -9.02 -10.03
C MET A 199 -10.54 -9.39 -11.50
N ALA A 200 -10.95 -10.59 -11.91
CA ALA A 200 -10.84 -11.08 -13.28
C ALA A 200 -11.74 -10.29 -14.25
N LYS A 201 -12.96 -9.94 -13.84
CA LYS A 201 -13.86 -9.09 -14.65
C LYS A 201 -13.30 -7.68 -14.90
N ASN A 202 -12.48 -7.17 -13.98
CA ASN A 202 -11.85 -5.86 -14.08
C ASN A 202 -10.40 -5.94 -14.63
N HIS A 203 -9.93 -7.13 -14.99
CA HIS A 203 -8.59 -7.34 -15.52
C HIS A 203 -8.51 -6.77 -16.95
N LYS A 204 -7.54 -5.88 -17.18
CA LYS A 204 -7.30 -5.28 -18.49
C LYS A 204 -6.25 -6.12 -19.20
N ALA A 205 -6.69 -7.17 -19.89
CA ALA A 205 -5.81 -7.99 -20.74
C ALA A 205 -5.16 -7.13 -21.87
#